data_AF-A0A8S3W4D9-F1
#
_entry.id   AF-A0A8S3W4D9-F1
#
_cell.length_a   1.000
_cell.length_b   1.000
_cell.length_c   1.000
_cell.angle_alpha   90.00
_cell.angle_beta   90.00
_cell.angle_gamma   90.00
#
_symmetry.space_group_name_H-M   'P 1'
#
loop_
_entity.id
_entity.type
_entity.pdbx_description
1 polymer ?
#
loop_
_entity_poly.entity_id
_entity_poly.type
_entity_poly.pdbx_seq_one_letter_code
_entity_poly.pdbx_strand_id
1 'polypeptide(L)'
;MSKYLFYLIFIYYLIQNVVGYSQLCDNKTRSCTTQILGHDYTEDTCQMEYFPSNSAACKGMSFAPIAPNAHIGGVSLRPYVLPFEHVSYGTVYTVNHTVLNITFSNIKWKTMKFRFQFSKHKSVENHCRNIVISNNVTINDQSMFYYDCYWPVADGNPNGQSHILDFEATDDAVVNRGQYYFNIPTAQMLSPTATANEWKPFVYIEILTDTMKLHVVPPPPHLKIIAYQIAVLRECDKETLCILDETVANTTIRLKNNSQEVMYETSMLRKSGSYYYVVTVLHDACDSDAGKCQYVESPRIRISNEVQTLNICIASITALIVATLFAYYIALRVIRRYCCRDYSLAPGKEIPAPPKVLVIYSPANRLHAECVASFVTYLRSEYGFEIMYDGDISNTSHADPFIWADEAFRLASHIIYIVGPAEETNLYNSIYDKPIISAHRNVDILLLSMIKAHRTSRCHKDIINVFFEHSDGQIPLETRHDRVFFLLKDWQKLISYLSRNLLPKKQIMRTEKGKCFIEDLTRAKKLLSTKRDDVVIKCEKNWNEKKVLL
;
A
#
# COMPACT_ATOMS: atom_id res chain seq x y z
N MET A 1 -11.50 43.22 -50.38
CA MET A 1 -12.88 42.93 -49.96
C MET A 1 -13.14 41.44 -49.65
N SER A 2 -12.59 40.49 -50.42
CA SER A 2 -12.84 39.03 -50.24
C SER A 2 -12.33 38.42 -48.91
N LYS A 3 -11.19 38.88 -48.35
CA LYS A 3 -10.63 38.31 -47.10
C LYS A 3 -11.46 38.61 -45.83
N TYR A 4 -12.19 39.72 -45.80
CA TYR A 4 -13.05 40.09 -44.66
C TYR A 4 -14.38 39.33 -44.67
N LEU A 5 -14.88 38.96 -45.86
CA LEU A 5 -16.09 38.16 -46.00
C LEU A 5 -15.88 36.73 -45.47
N PHE A 6 -14.71 36.14 -45.75
CA PHE A 6 -14.35 34.82 -45.22
C PHE A 6 -14.21 34.82 -43.69
N TYR A 7 -13.62 35.87 -43.12
CA TYR A 7 -13.48 36.01 -41.66
C TYR A 7 -14.82 36.21 -40.97
N LEU A 8 -15.74 36.98 -41.57
CA LEU A 8 -17.10 37.16 -41.05
C LEU A 8 -17.92 35.88 -41.15
N ILE A 9 -17.80 35.10 -42.23
CA ILE A 9 -18.47 33.80 -42.36
C ILE A 9 -17.89 32.80 -41.35
N PHE A 10 -16.57 32.79 -41.13
CA PHE A 10 -15.93 31.91 -40.15
C PHE A 10 -16.29 32.29 -38.70
N ILE A 11 -16.39 33.59 -38.40
CA ILE A 11 -16.88 34.08 -37.10
C ILE A 11 -18.38 33.77 -36.95
N TYR A 12 -19.20 33.90 -37.99
CA TYR A 12 -20.62 33.54 -37.94
C TYR A 12 -20.81 32.02 -37.75
N TYR A 13 -19.96 31.20 -38.38
CA TYR A 13 -19.94 29.74 -38.22
C TYR A 13 -19.42 29.33 -36.83
N LEU A 14 -18.46 30.07 -36.27
CA LEU A 14 -17.98 29.86 -34.89
C LEU A 14 -18.99 30.35 -33.85
N ILE A 15 -19.72 31.45 -34.11
CA ILE A 15 -20.78 31.96 -33.22
C ILE A 15 -22.02 31.05 -33.27
N GLN A 16 -22.33 30.42 -34.41
CA GLN A 16 -23.37 29.38 -34.45
C GLN A 16 -22.93 28.05 -33.81
N ASN A 17 -21.62 27.82 -33.66
CA ASN A 17 -21.07 26.71 -32.88
C ASN A 17 -20.77 27.09 -31.41
N VAL A 18 -21.12 28.30 -30.96
CA VAL A 18 -21.23 28.58 -29.52
C VAL A 18 -22.50 27.89 -29.04
N VAL A 19 -22.31 26.62 -28.69
CA VAL A 19 -23.02 25.83 -27.69
C VAL A 19 -24.10 26.66 -27.00
N GLY A 20 -25.34 26.51 -27.48
CA GLY A 20 -26.49 26.82 -26.66
C GLY A 20 -26.41 25.92 -25.44
N TYR A 21 -25.86 26.44 -24.34
CA TYR A 21 -25.93 25.85 -23.01
C TYR A 21 -27.40 25.79 -22.62
N SER A 22 -28.07 24.74 -23.06
CA SER A 22 -29.30 24.29 -22.45
C SER A 22 -28.95 23.80 -21.05
N GLN A 23 -29.31 24.62 -20.06
CA GLN A 23 -29.05 24.29 -18.67
C GLN A 23 -29.88 23.07 -18.28
N LEU A 24 -29.19 21.95 -18.07
CA LEU A 24 -29.73 20.71 -17.53
C LEU A 24 -30.28 20.98 -16.13
N CYS A 25 -31.62 20.92 -16.05
CA CYS A 25 -32.42 21.29 -14.88
C CYS A 25 -32.25 22.75 -14.40
N ASP A 26 -33.23 23.26 -13.64
CA ASP A 26 -33.19 24.65 -13.16
C ASP A 26 -32.08 24.90 -12.12
N ASN A 27 -31.34 26.01 -12.28
CA ASN A 27 -30.15 26.34 -11.48
C ASN A 27 -30.45 27.29 -10.30
N LYS A 28 -31.68 27.28 -9.78
CA LYS A 28 -32.10 28.18 -8.69
C LYS A 28 -32.43 27.38 -7.45
N THR A 29 -32.04 27.94 -6.31
CA THR A 29 -32.61 27.53 -5.03
C THR A 29 -34.07 27.98 -4.99
N ARG A 30 -34.97 27.07 -4.60
CA ARG A 30 -36.41 27.33 -4.56
C ARG A 30 -37.04 26.74 -3.30
N SER A 31 -38.15 27.32 -2.87
CA SER A 31 -38.99 26.76 -1.81
C SER A 31 -39.69 25.50 -2.30
N CYS A 32 -39.73 24.46 -1.45
CA CYS A 32 -40.46 23.22 -1.68
C CYS A 32 -41.63 23.04 -0.70
N THR A 33 -41.92 24.06 0.13
CA THR A 33 -42.92 24.00 1.20
C THR A 33 -44.29 23.59 0.68
N THR A 34 -44.78 24.26 -0.37
CA THR A 34 -46.15 24.03 -0.87
C THR A 34 -46.35 22.64 -1.47
N GLN A 35 -45.31 22.04 -2.06
CA GLN A 35 -45.39 20.69 -2.64
C GLN A 35 -45.42 19.61 -1.55
N ILE A 36 -44.54 19.73 -0.55
CA ILE A 36 -44.36 18.67 0.47
C ILE A 36 -45.36 18.83 1.62
N LEU A 37 -45.65 20.06 2.04
CA LEU A 37 -46.39 20.38 3.27
C LEU A 37 -47.80 20.96 2.99
N GLY A 38 -48.08 21.36 1.75
CA GLY A 38 -49.36 21.94 1.35
C GLY A 38 -49.42 23.47 1.46
N HIS A 39 -50.57 24.04 1.07
CA HIS A 39 -50.76 25.50 0.95
C HIS A 39 -50.94 26.25 2.28
N ASP A 40 -51.12 25.52 3.40
CA ASP A 40 -51.36 26.12 4.71
C ASP A 40 -50.09 26.65 5.38
N TYR A 41 -48.91 26.31 4.85
CA TYR A 41 -47.62 26.77 5.35
C TYR A 41 -47.14 27.99 4.55
N THR A 42 -47.04 29.13 5.22
CA THR A 42 -46.63 30.41 4.63
C THR A 42 -45.14 30.74 4.84
N GLU A 43 -44.47 30.02 5.75
CA GLU A 43 -43.04 30.13 6.00
C GLU A 43 -42.25 29.17 5.09
N ASP A 44 -41.04 29.55 4.68
CA ASP A 44 -40.13 28.71 3.88
C ASP A 44 -39.49 27.61 4.75
N THR A 45 -40.33 26.67 5.20
CA THR A 45 -39.95 25.51 6.02
C THR A 45 -39.35 24.35 5.22
N CYS A 46 -39.28 24.46 3.89
CA CYS A 46 -38.62 23.52 3.01
C CYS A 46 -37.87 24.26 1.91
N GLN A 47 -36.57 23.98 1.75
CA GLN A 47 -35.75 24.57 0.70
C GLN A 47 -35.05 23.50 -0.14
N MET A 48 -35.09 23.67 -1.45
CA MET A 48 -34.27 22.93 -2.40
C MET A 48 -33.10 23.80 -2.83
N GLU A 49 -31.91 23.45 -2.36
CA GLU A 49 -30.65 24.13 -2.63
C GLU A 49 -30.00 23.64 -3.92
N TYR A 50 -29.51 24.60 -4.70
CA TYR A 50 -28.70 24.36 -5.88
C TYR A 50 -27.21 24.41 -5.54
N PHE A 51 -26.45 23.38 -5.96
CA PHE A 51 -24.99 23.41 -5.93
C PHE A 51 -24.41 23.36 -7.35
N PRO A 52 -23.59 24.35 -7.74
CA PRO A 52 -22.88 24.31 -9.01
C PRO A 52 -21.98 23.08 -9.12
N SER A 53 -21.85 22.51 -10.32
CA SER A 53 -21.07 21.30 -10.60
C SER A 53 -19.61 21.38 -10.12
N ASN A 54 -19.01 22.58 -10.21
CA ASN A 54 -17.63 22.82 -9.82
C ASN A 54 -17.43 23.13 -8.32
N SER A 55 -18.51 23.26 -7.55
CA SER A 55 -18.46 23.62 -6.14
C SER A 55 -17.86 22.52 -5.27
N ALA A 56 -17.18 22.91 -4.19
CA ALA A 56 -16.67 21.97 -3.19
C ALA A 56 -17.80 21.16 -2.54
N ALA A 57 -18.98 21.77 -2.35
CA ALA A 57 -20.16 21.11 -1.80
C ALA A 57 -20.62 19.93 -2.67
N CYS A 58 -20.80 20.14 -3.99
CA CYS A 58 -21.21 19.07 -4.91
C CYS A 58 -20.15 17.97 -5.05
N LYS A 59 -18.86 18.34 -5.09
CA LYS A 59 -17.74 17.39 -5.15
C LYS A 59 -17.56 16.59 -3.85
N GLY A 60 -17.89 17.18 -2.71
CA GLY A 60 -17.81 16.56 -1.40
C GLY A 60 -18.98 15.63 -1.06
N MET A 61 -20.04 15.60 -1.86
CA MET A 61 -21.15 14.67 -1.64
C MET A 61 -20.72 13.23 -1.89
N SER A 62 -20.78 12.41 -0.83
CA SER A 62 -20.55 10.96 -0.89
C SER A 62 -21.86 10.22 -0.81
N PHE A 63 -22.12 9.38 -1.80
CA PHE A 63 -23.30 8.51 -1.86
C PHE A 63 -22.94 7.03 -1.62
N ALA A 64 -21.74 6.76 -1.09
CA ALA A 64 -21.23 5.43 -0.81
C ALA A 64 -21.01 5.21 0.71
N PRO A 65 -21.15 3.96 1.20
CA PRO A 65 -21.65 2.78 0.49
C PRO A 65 -23.18 2.84 0.27
N ILE A 66 -23.68 2.10 -0.73
CA ILE A 66 -25.12 1.89 -0.94
C ILE A 66 -25.69 1.20 0.31
N ALA A 67 -26.85 1.65 0.78
CA ALA A 67 -27.53 1.14 1.96
C ALA A 67 -28.97 0.75 1.60
N PRO A 68 -29.63 -0.15 2.37
CA PRO A 68 -31.04 -0.44 2.15
C PRO A 68 -31.86 0.85 2.20
N ASN A 69 -32.72 1.07 1.20
CA ASN A 69 -33.49 2.30 1.02
C ASN A 69 -34.99 2.14 1.36
N ALA A 70 -35.39 1.04 2.02
CA ALA A 70 -36.79 0.72 2.27
C ALA A 70 -37.56 1.76 3.11
N HIS A 71 -36.87 2.67 3.79
CA HIS A 71 -37.46 3.63 4.73
C HIS A 71 -37.58 5.05 4.19
N ILE A 72 -37.21 5.32 2.93
CA ILE A 72 -37.19 6.71 2.40
C ILE A 72 -38.49 7.16 1.74
N GLY A 73 -39.42 6.23 1.51
CA GLY A 73 -40.54 6.44 0.59
C GLY A 73 -40.24 5.89 -0.81
N GLY A 74 -41.07 6.27 -1.78
CA GLY A 74 -40.90 5.88 -3.18
C GLY A 74 -40.11 6.93 -3.97
N VAL A 75 -39.20 6.47 -4.83
CA VAL A 75 -38.55 7.31 -5.84
C VAL A 75 -38.89 6.72 -7.20
N SER A 76 -39.45 7.53 -8.10
CA SER A 76 -39.80 7.06 -9.44
C SER A 76 -39.37 8.07 -10.50
N LEU A 77 -38.97 7.53 -11.65
CA LEU A 77 -38.49 8.31 -12.80
C LEU A 77 -39.52 8.23 -13.93
N ARG A 78 -40.11 9.36 -14.30
CA ARG A 78 -41.14 9.45 -15.33
C ARG A 78 -40.78 10.47 -16.39
N PRO A 79 -40.37 10.04 -17.58
CA PRO A 79 -40.11 10.95 -18.68
C PRO A 79 -41.40 11.38 -19.37
N TYR A 80 -41.47 12.62 -19.83
CA TYR A 80 -42.55 13.15 -20.66
C TYR A 80 -42.00 14.14 -21.71
N VAL A 81 -42.80 14.45 -22.72
CA VAL A 81 -42.43 15.45 -23.75
C VAL A 81 -43.09 16.77 -23.42
N LEU A 82 -42.30 17.85 -23.43
CA LEU A 82 -42.80 19.21 -23.36
C LEU A 82 -42.54 19.90 -24.71
N PRO A 83 -43.59 20.28 -25.46
CA PRO A 83 -43.43 21.09 -26.66
C PRO A 83 -43.04 22.52 -26.28
N PHE A 84 -41.99 23.04 -26.91
CA PHE A 84 -41.53 24.41 -26.74
C PHE A 84 -41.56 25.15 -28.07
N GLU A 85 -42.20 26.31 -28.11
CA GLU A 85 -42.25 27.14 -29.31
C GLU A 85 -40.96 27.93 -29.43
N HIS A 86 -40.25 27.72 -30.55
CA HIS A 86 -39.06 28.46 -30.89
C HIS A 86 -39.35 29.42 -32.04
N VAL A 87 -38.92 30.67 -31.87
CA VAL A 87 -39.04 31.69 -32.92
C VAL A 87 -37.65 31.93 -33.49
N SER A 88 -37.43 31.53 -34.74
CA SER A 88 -36.18 31.81 -35.46
C SER A 88 -36.51 32.48 -36.78
N TYR A 89 -35.86 33.61 -37.08
CA TYR A 89 -36.05 34.36 -38.33
C TYR A 89 -37.52 34.65 -38.70
N GLY A 90 -38.39 34.87 -37.70
CA GLY A 90 -39.81 35.18 -37.91
C GLY A 90 -40.72 33.98 -38.18
N THR A 91 -40.19 32.75 -38.19
CA THR A 91 -41.00 31.53 -38.22
C THR A 91 -41.08 30.91 -36.82
N VAL A 92 -42.29 30.52 -36.42
CA VAL A 92 -42.54 29.78 -35.18
C VAL A 92 -42.53 28.30 -35.51
N TYR A 93 -41.65 27.54 -34.86
CA TYR A 93 -41.65 26.08 -34.95
C TYR A 93 -41.57 25.46 -33.55
N THR A 94 -42.21 24.32 -33.37
CA THR A 94 -42.24 23.62 -32.07
C THR A 94 -41.10 22.62 -32.00
N VAL A 95 -40.32 22.69 -30.92
CA VAL A 95 -39.28 21.71 -30.58
C VAL A 95 -39.76 20.91 -29.37
N ASN A 96 -39.74 19.60 -29.49
CA ASN A 96 -40.12 18.71 -28.40
C ASN A 96 -38.90 18.44 -27.49
N HIS A 97 -38.98 18.87 -26.23
CA HIS A 97 -37.98 18.57 -25.22
C HIS A 97 -38.40 17.36 -24.39
N THR A 98 -37.45 16.45 -24.12
CA THR A 98 -37.67 15.38 -23.15
C THR A 98 -37.47 15.95 -21.75
N VAL A 99 -38.44 15.77 -20.86
CA VAL A 99 -38.33 16.16 -19.45
C VAL A 99 -38.37 14.90 -18.60
N LEU A 100 -37.39 14.74 -17.72
CA LEU A 100 -37.39 13.68 -16.72
C LEU A 100 -37.96 14.20 -15.42
N ASN A 101 -39.14 13.71 -15.03
CA ASN A 101 -39.72 13.97 -13.73
C ASN A 101 -39.16 12.95 -12.72
N ILE A 102 -38.52 13.43 -11.66
CA ILE A 102 -38.28 12.65 -10.45
C ILE A 102 -39.41 12.92 -9.48
N THR A 103 -40.17 11.88 -9.14
CA THR A 103 -41.17 11.95 -8.08
C THR A 103 -40.63 11.26 -6.83
N PHE A 104 -40.63 11.99 -5.72
CA PHE A 104 -40.50 11.43 -4.38
C PHE A 104 -41.89 11.36 -3.74
N SER A 105 -42.31 10.18 -3.31
CA SER A 105 -43.62 9.94 -2.72
C SER A 105 -43.49 9.28 -1.36
N ASN A 106 -44.49 9.48 -0.49
CA ASN A 106 -44.47 8.95 0.89
C ASN A 106 -43.15 9.32 1.60
N ILE A 107 -42.85 10.62 1.58
CA ILE A 107 -41.58 11.17 2.05
C ILE A 107 -41.41 10.91 3.55
N LYS A 108 -40.30 10.26 3.92
CA LYS A 108 -39.96 9.90 5.32
C LYS A 108 -38.63 10.48 5.80
N TRP A 109 -38.05 11.39 5.04
CA TRP A 109 -36.75 12.00 5.29
C TRP A 109 -36.89 13.49 5.51
N LYS A 110 -35.93 14.08 6.23
CA LYS A 110 -35.80 15.53 6.44
C LYS A 110 -34.84 16.16 5.45
N THR A 111 -33.82 15.42 5.08
CA THR A 111 -32.82 15.84 4.11
C THR A 111 -32.76 14.85 2.96
N MET A 112 -32.75 15.34 1.72
CA MET A 112 -32.52 14.54 0.51
C MET A 112 -31.47 15.22 -0.36
N LYS A 113 -30.29 14.62 -0.44
CA LYS A 113 -29.25 15.01 -1.40
C LYS A 113 -29.38 14.11 -2.62
N PHE A 114 -29.28 14.69 -3.80
CA PHE A 114 -29.19 13.89 -5.01
C PHE A 114 -28.26 14.51 -6.05
N ARG A 115 -27.68 13.67 -6.87
CA ARG A 115 -26.73 14.05 -7.92
C ARG A 115 -27.03 13.31 -9.21
N PHE A 116 -27.21 14.06 -10.28
CA PHE A 116 -27.12 13.51 -11.63
C PHE A 116 -25.67 13.55 -12.11
N GLN A 117 -25.22 12.45 -12.70
CA GLN A 117 -23.89 12.32 -13.27
C GLN A 117 -23.94 11.52 -14.58
N PHE A 118 -23.04 11.88 -15.49
CA PHE A 118 -22.80 11.11 -16.70
C PHE A 118 -21.93 9.89 -16.37
N SER A 119 -22.40 8.69 -16.72
CA SER A 119 -21.70 7.43 -16.39
C SER A 119 -20.27 7.37 -16.95
N LYS A 120 -20.04 7.95 -18.15
CA LYS A 120 -18.71 8.00 -18.80
C LYS A 120 -17.79 9.13 -18.31
N HIS A 121 -18.35 10.21 -17.75
CA HIS A 121 -17.61 11.41 -17.35
C HIS A 121 -18.05 11.87 -15.95
N LYS A 122 -17.60 11.15 -14.92
CA LYS A 122 -18.03 11.31 -13.52
C LYS A 122 -17.76 12.68 -12.86
N SER A 123 -17.16 13.66 -13.55
CA SER A 123 -16.62 14.87 -12.90
C SER A 123 -16.92 16.22 -13.55
N VAL A 124 -17.32 16.30 -14.83
CA VAL A 124 -17.34 17.59 -15.54
C VAL A 124 -18.70 18.29 -15.46
N GLU A 125 -19.80 17.54 -15.32
CA GLU A 125 -21.17 18.07 -15.42
C GLU A 125 -22.12 17.44 -14.37
N ASN A 126 -21.70 17.41 -13.10
CA ASN A 126 -22.55 16.88 -12.03
C ASN A 126 -23.65 17.89 -11.65
N HIS A 127 -24.92 17.47 -11.62
CA HIS A 127 -26.01 18.32 -11.14
C HIS A 127 -26.41 17.89 -9.73
N CYS A 128 -25.94 18.64 -8.73
CA CYS A 128 -26.20 18.36 -7.32
C CYS A 128 -27.34 19.21 -6.77
N ARG A 129 -28.22 18.60 -5.97
CA ARG A 129 -29.31 19.27 -5.24
C ARG A 129 -29.37 18.75 -3.81
N ASN A 130 -29.87 19.59 -2.92
CA ASN A 130 -30.14 19.21 -1.53
C ASN A 130 -31.50 19.78 -1.12
N ILE A 131 -32.40 18.92 -0.68
CA ILE A 131 -33.70 19.31 -0.14
C ILE A 131 -33.59 19.23 1.37
N VAL A 132 -33.92 20.31 2.06
CA VAL A 132 -33.91 20.42 3.51
C VAL A 132 -35.29 20.82 3.99
N ILE A 133 -35.92 19.95 4.78
CA ILE A 133 -37.20 20.18 5.44
C ILE A 133 -36.91 20.50 6.90
N SER A 134 -37.49 21.58 7.41
CA SER A 134 -37.32 22.01 8.78
C SER A 134 -37.78 20.95 9.80
N ASN A 135 -37.07 20.88 10.93
CA ASN A 135 -37.33 19.92 11.99
C ASN A 135 -38.62 20.22 12.78
N ASN A 136 -39.14 21.43 12.69
CA ASN A 136 -40.39 21.84 13.36
C ASN A 136 -41.67 21.40 12.63
N VAL A 137 -41.58 20.76 11.46
CA VAL A 137 -42.75 20.33 10.68
C VAL A 137 -42.91 18.81 10.67
N THR A 138 -44.13 18.30 10.75
CA THR A 138 -44.43 16.88 10.56
C THR A 138 -44.74 16.58 9.10
N ILE A 139 -44.06 15.58 8.52
CA ILE A 139 -44.28 15.14 7.13
C ILE A 139 -45.39 14.09 7.13
N ASN A 140 -46.33 14.19 6.18
CA ASN A 140 -47.45 13.26 6.01
C ASN A 140 -47.03 12.15 5.02
N ASP A 141 -47.58 10.94 5.18
CA ASP A 141 -47.44 9.84 4.22
C ASP A 141 -47.97 10.18 2.80
N GLN A 142 -48.77 11.23 2.66
CA GLN A 142 -49.24 11.76 1.38
C GLN A 142 -48.31 12.82 0.75
N SER A 143 -47.24 13.21 1.45
CA SER A 143 -46.30 14.21 0.95
C SER A 143 -45.60 13.73 -0.31
N MET A 144 -45.59 14.58 -1.33
CA MET A 144 -44.96 14.32 -2.63
C MET A 144 -44.09 15.50 -3.05
N PHE A 145 -43.00 15.22 -3.75
CA PHE A 145 -42.15 16.24 -4.35
C PHE A 145 -41.87 15.89 -5.80
N TYR A 146 -42.02 16.86 -6.69
CA TYR A 146 -41.81 16.70 -8.13
C TYR A 146 -40.64 17.58 -8.57
N TYR A 147 -39.66 16.94 -9.19
CA TYR A 147 -38.51 17.63 -9.75
C TYR A 147 -38.38 17.33 -11.24
N ASP A 148 -38.60 18.36 -12.06
CA ASP A 148 -38.45 18.28 -13.50
C ASP A 148 -37.05 18.69 -13.93
N CYS A 149 -36.36 17.76 -14.60
CA CYS A 149 -35.12 18.04 -15.28
C CYS A 149 -35.32 18.07 -16.80
N TYR A 150 -35.08 19.24 -17.39
CA TYR A 150 -35.24 19.48 -18.83
C TYR A 150 -34.03 18.95 -19.60
N TRP A 151 -34.30 18.09 -20.59
CA TRP A 151 -33.30 17.55 -21.49
C TRP A 151 -33.49 18.14 -22.91
N PRO A 152 -32.53 18.94 -23.38
CA PRO A 152 -32.66 19.77 -24.56
C PRO A 152 -32.66 18.97 -25.87
N VAL A 153 -31.91 17.88 -25.92
CA VAL A 153 -31.80 16.98 -27.06
C VAL A 153 -31.74 15.58 -26.50
N ALA A 154 -32.72 14.74 -26.82
CA ALA A 154 -32.59 13.32 -26.52
C ALA A 154 -31.32 12.82 -27.21
N ASP A 155 -30.38 12.28 -26.43
CA ASP A 155 -29.04 11.94 -26.87
C ASP A 155 -29.13 11.18 -28.21
N GLY A 156 -28.75 11.83 -29.32
CA GLY A 156 -28.94 11.35 -30.70
C GLY A 156 -28.12 10.12 -31.06
N ASN A 157 -27.62 9.38 -30.07
CA ASN A 157 -26.94 8.11 -30.23
C ASN A 157 -27.97 6.99 -30.07
N PRO A 158 -28.15 6.09 -31.05
CA PRO A 158 -29.05 4.94 -30.94
C PRO A 158 -28.78 4.03 -29.72
N ASN A 159 -27.59 4.12 -29.11
CA ASN A 159 -27.20 3.36 -27.93
C ASN A 159 -27.35 4.13 -26.59
N GLY A 160 -27.82 5.39 -26.62
CA GLY A 160 -28.02 6.23 -25.44
C GLY A 160 -26.73 6.65 -24.72
N GLN A 161 -26.77 7.78 -24.00
CA GLN A 161 -25.77 8.09 -22.98
C GLN A 161 -26.32 7.61 -21.63
N SER A 162 -25.51 6.84 -20.90
CA SER A 162 -25.93 6.31 -19.61
C SER A 162 -25.74 7.37 -18.52
N HIS A 163 -26.80 7.59 -17.77
CA HIS A 163 -26.89 8.53 -16.67
C HIS A 163 -27.07 7.80 -15.35
N ILE A 164 -26.64 8.45 -14.28
CA ILE A 164 -26.78 7.93 -12.93
C ILE A 164 -27.41 9.01 -12.06
N LEU A 165 -28.45 8.65 -11.32
CA LEU A 165 -29.02 9.43 -10.23
C LEU A 165 -28.58 8.79 -8.91
N ASP A 166 -27.66 9.44 -8.23
CA ASP A 166 -27.29 9.11 -6.85
C ASP A 166 -28.19 9.88 -5.89
N PHE A 167 -28.60 9.26 -4.79
CA PHE A 167 -29.32 9.96 -3.72
C PHE A 167 -28.97 9.46 -2.33
N GLU A 168 -29.06 10.37 -1.35
CA GLU A 168 -28.90 10.13 0.08
C GLU A 168 -30.05 10.82 0.81
N ALA A 169 -30.84 10.04 1.54
CA ALA A 169 -31.95 10.51 2.35
C ALA A 169 -31.62 10.33 3.85
N THR A 170 -31.97 11.30 4.69
CA THR A 170 -31.68 11.26 6.13
C THR A 170 -32.82 11.89 6.94
N ASP A 171 -33.17 11.26 8.07
CA ASP A 171 -34.18 11.73 9.04
C ASP A 171 -33.56 12.07 10.41
N ASP A 172 -32.29 12.46 10.41
CA ASP A 172 -31.37 12.63 11.55
C ASP A 172 -30.92 11.34 12.26
N ALA A 173 -31.66 10.23 12.17
CA ALA A 173 -31.30 8.96 12.81
C ALA A 173 -30.73 7.92 11.84
N VAL A 174 -31.28 7.85 10.61
CA VAL A 174 -30.92 6.84 9.61
C VAL A 174 -30.51 7.48 8.30
N VAL A 175 -29.39 7.02 7.74
CA VAL A 175 -28.91 7.42 6.42
C VAL A 175 -29.22 6.29 5.43
N ASN A 176 -30.04 6.60 4.42
CA ASN A 176 -30.40 5.69 3.35
C ASN A 176 -29.81 6.21 2.04
N ARG A 177 -29.28 5.33 1.19
CA ARG A 177 -28.61 5.71 -0.06
C ARG A 177 -29.06 4.80 -1.19
N GLY A 178 -29.22 5.35 -2.38
CA GLY A 178 -29.56 4.57 -3.55
C GLY A 178 -28.99 5.17 -4.83
N GLN A 179 -29.02 4.35 -5.88
CA GLN A 179 -28.43 4.69 -7.16
C GLN A 179 -29.26 4.13 -8.30
N TYR A 180 -29.72 4.99 -9.20
CA TYR A 180 -30.50 4.63 -10.39
C TYR A 180 -29.70 4.86 -11.67
N TYR A 181 -29.69 3.87 -12.56
CA TYR A 181 -29.06 3.93 -13.88
C TYR A 181 -30.12 3.99 -14.97
N PHE A 182 -30.04 4.94 -15.89
CA PHE A 182 -30.98 5.05 -17.01
C PHE A 182 -30.35 5.69 -18.24
N ASN A 183 -31.01 5.53 -19.39
CA ASN A 183 -30.72 6.27 -20.61
C ASN A 183 -31.89 7.25 -20.85
N ILE A 184 -31.60 8.49 -21.27
CA ILE A 184 -32.67 9.45 -21.56
C ILE A 184 -33.43 8.98 -22.81
N PRO A 185 -34.77 8.82 -22.75
CA PRO A 185 -35.55 8.38 -23.90
C PRO A 185 -35.69 9.49 -24.94
N THR A 186 -35.86 9.09 -26.20
CA THR A 186 -36.13 10.03 -27.28
C THR A 186 -37.56 10.56 -27.22
N ALA A 187 -37.78 11.78 -27.73
CA ALA A 187 -39.13 12.34 -27.83
C ALA A 187 -40.08 11.42 -28.63
N GLN A 188 -39.55 10.64 -29.58
CA GLN A 188 -40.32 9.63 -30.31
C GLN A 188 -40.79 8.48 -29.40
N MET A 189 -39.95 7.99 -28.48
CA MET A 189 -40.33 6.95 -27.51
C MET A 189 -41.47 7.40 -26.58
N LEU A 190 -41.60 8.71 -26.38
CA LEU A 190 -42.59 9.33 -25.52
C LEU A 190 -43.77 9.92 -26.31
N SER A 191 -43.81 9.74 -27.62
CA SER A 191 -44.84 10.34 -28.45
C SER A 191 -46.22 9.74 -28.15
N PRO A 192 -47.26 10.55 -27.92
CA PRO A 192 -48.62 10.05 -27.72
C PRO A 192 -49.20 9.41 -28.98
N THR A 193 -48.61 9.67 -30.15
CA THR A 193 -49.03 9.09 -31.43
C THR A 193 -48.23 7.84 -31.82
N ALA A 194 -47.30 7.38 -30.98
CA ALA A 194 -46.55 6.17 -31.25
C ALA A 194 -47.50 4.96 -31.35
N THR A 195 -47.20 4.05 -32.26
CA THR A 195 -47.88 2.76 -32.44
C THR A 195 -47.16 1.67 -31.66
N ALA A 196 -47.84 0.55 -31.39
CA ALA A 196 -47.29 -0.52 -30.55
C ALA A 196 -46.00 -1.15 -31.12
N ASN A 197 -45.84 -1.15 -32.45
CA ASN A 197 -44.66 -1.66 -33.15
C ASN A 197 -43.48 -0.67 -33.19
N GLU A 198 -43.70 0.61 -32.88
CA GLU A 198 -42.66 1.65 -32.89
C GLU A 198 -42.26 2.08 -31.47
N TRP A 199 -43.16 1.90 -30.50
CA TRP A 199 -42.97 2.31 -29.13
C TRP A 199 -41.89 1.48 -28.42
N LYS A 200 -41.03 2.16 -27.65
CA LYS A 200 -40.03 1.55 -26.78
C LYS A 200 -40.29 1.97 -25.34
N PRO A 201 -40.26 1.04 -24.37
CA PRO A 201 -40.45 1.39 -22.98
C PRO A 201 -39.28 2.22 -22.47
N PHE A 202 -39.55 3.12 -21.53
CA PHE A 202 -38.50 3.71 -20.71
C PHE A 202 -38.18 2.76 -19.55
N VAL A 203 -36.89 2.53 -19.33
CA VAL A 203 -36.39 1.62 -18.30
C VAL A 203 -35.29 2.29 -17.48
N TYR A 204 -35.27 1.97 -16.20
CA TYR A 204 -34.19 2.35 -15.29
C TYR A 204 -33.89 1.23 -14.31
N ILE A 205 -32.67 1.22 -13.78
CA ILE A 205 -32.18 0.15 -12.91
C ILE A 205 -31.82 0.73 -11.57
N GLU A 206 -32.43 0.17 -10.53
CA GLU A 206 -32.11 0.44 -9.15
C GLU A 206 -31.06 -0.56 -8.65
N ILE A 207 -29.95 -0.05 -8.12
CA ILE A 207 -28.90 -0.86 -7.50
C ILE A 207 -29.10 -0.85 -5.99
N LEU A 208 -29.29 -2.04 -5.42
CA LEU A 208 -29.36 -2.29 -3.99
C LEU A 208 -28.10 -3.05 -3.54
N THR A 209 -27.97 -3.32 -2.24
CA THR A 209 -26.79 -4.00 -1.68
C THR A 209 -26.58 -5.40 -2.28
N ASP A 210 -27.67 -6.16 -2.41
CA ASP A 210 -27.63 -7.58 -2.78
C ASP A 210 -28.44 -7.91 -4.03
N THR A 211 -29.18 -6.94 -4.59
CA THR A 211 -30.04 -7.13 -5.75
C THR A 211 -30.00 -5.93 -6.69
N MET A 212 -30.32 -6.18 -7.96
CA MET A 212 -30.57 -5.16 -8.96
C MET A 212 -32.04 -5.26 -9.38
N LYS A 213 -32.70 -4.12 -9.48
CA LYS A 213 -34.12 -4.06 -9.79
C LYS A 213 -34.34 -3.24 -11.05
N LEU A 214 -34.81 -3.90 -12.10
CA LEU A 214 -35.24 -3.25 -13.32
C LEU A 214 -36.65 -2.70 -13.12
N HIS A 215 -36.84 -1.44 -13.49
CA HIS A 215 -38.11 -0.76 -13.53
C HIS A 215 -38.48 -0.45 -14.97
N VAL A 216 -39.67 -0.85 -15.39
CA VAL A 216 -40.22 -0.60 -16.73
C VAL A 216 -41.46 0.27 -16.58
N VAL A 217 -41.36 1.51 -17.07
CA VAL A 217 -42.45 2.48 -16.96
C VAL A 217 -43.67 2.04 -17.79
N PRO A 218 -44.90 2.20 -17.25
CA PRO A 218 -46.11 1.74 -17.91
C PRO A 218 -46.28 2.33 -19.32
N PRO A 219 -46.86 1.55 -20.26
CA PRO A 219 -47.11 2.02 -21.61
C PRO A 219 -48.22 3.07 -21.63
N PRO A 220 -48.25 3.95 -22.65
CA PRO A 220 -49.41 4.78 -22.94
C PRO A 220 -50.71 3.94 -23.02
N PRO A 221 -51.82 4.41 -22.42
CA PRO A 221 -53.05 3.60 -22.31
C PRO A 221 -53.63 3.11 -23.64
N HIS A 222 -53.39 3.83 -24.74
CA HIS A 222 -53.89 3.47 -26.07
C HIS A 222 -53.15 2.29 -26.72
N LEU A 223 -51.92 1.98 -26.30
CA LEU A 223 -51.09 0.94 -26.93
C LEU A 223 -51.45 -0.50 -26.56
N LYS A 224 -52.19 -0.70 -25.46
CA LYS A 224 -52.68 -2.04 -25.02
C LYS A 224 -51.61 -3.16 -25.03
N ILE A 225 -50.38 -2.86 -24.61
CA ILE A 225 -49.29 -3.85 -24.50
C ILE A 225 -49.72 -5.03 -23.60
N ILE A 226 -49.35 -6.26 -24.00
CA ILE A 226 -49.80 -7.50 -23.37
C ILE A 226 -48.77 -8.02 -22.38
N ALA A 227 -47.50 -7.96 -22.74
CA ALA A 227 -46.40 -8.46 -21.92
C ALA A 227 -45.06 -7.83 -22.28
N TYR A 228 -44.09 -8.00 -21.39
CA TYR A 228 -42.68 -7.70 -21.65
C TYR A 228 -41.86 -8.97 -21.56
N GLN A 229 -40.98 -9.19 -22.55
CA GLN A 229 -39.90 -10.17 -22.44
C GLN A 229 -38.64 -9.45 -21.96
N ILE A 230 -38.06 -9.91 -20.86
CA ILE A 230 -36.91 -9.30 -20.20
C ILE A 230 -35.78 -10.32 -20.21
N ALA A 231 -34.67 -9.97 -20.88
CA ALA A 231 -33.44 -10.75 -20.86
C ALA A 231 -32.33 -9.98 -20.14
N VAL A 232 -31.60 -10.66 -19.26
CA VAL A 232 -30.39 -10.14 -18.59
C VAL A 232 -29.19 -10.71 -19.31
N LEU A 233 -28.39 -9.83 -19.90
CA LEU A 233 -27.22 -10.19 -20.69
C LEU A 233 -25.95 -9.76 -19.96
N ARG A 234 -24.92 -10.61 -20.02
CA ARG A 234 -23.56 -10.29 -19.62
C ARG A 234 -22.75 -9.98 -20.87
N GLU A 235 -22.25 -8.76 -20.94
CA GLU A 235 -21.37 -8.31 -22.00
C GLU A 235 -20.08 -9.13 -21.99
N CYS A 236 -19.69 -9.53 -23.19
CA CYS A 236 -18.50 -10.30 -23.44
C CYS A 236 -17.22 -9.45 -23.31
N ASP A 237 -16.30 -9.85 -22.44
CA ASP A 237 -15.00 -9.18 -22.33
C ASP A 237 -14.15 -9.49 -23.57
N LYS A 238 -13.72 -8.43 -24.27
CA LYS A 238 -12.92 -8.50 -25.50
C LYS A 238 -11.61 -9.27 -25.33
N GLU A 239 -11.11 -9.40 -24.10
CA GLU A 239 -9.89 -10.14 -23.76
C GLU A 239 -10.12 -11.66 -23.67
N THR A 240 -11.36 -12.11 -23.47
CA THR A 240 -11.69 -13.53 -23.20
C THR A 240 -12.16 -14.35 -24.42
N LEU A 241 -11.90 -13.91 -25.65
CA LEU A 241 -12.24 -14.65 -26.88
C LEU A 241 -13.73 -15.06 -27.02
N CYS A 242 -14.66 -14.45 -26.27
CA CYS A 242 -16.07 -14.77 -26.39
C CYS A 242 -16.73 -13.92 -27.50
N ILE A 243 -17.54 -14.59 -28.32
CA ILE A 243 -18.06 -14.06 -29.59
C ILE A 243 -19.44 -13.42 -29.40
N LEU A 244 -20.18 -13.81 -28.37
CA LEU A 244 -21.58 -13.44 -28.12
C LEU A 244 -21.84 -13.24 -26.63
N ASP A 245 -22.62 -12.21 -26.29
CA ASP A 245 -23.04 -11.91 -24.93
C ASP A 245 -23.81 -13.10 -24.30
N GLU A 246 -23.53 -13.39 -23.03
CA GLU A 246 -24.09 -14.53 -22.32
C GLU A 246 -25.46 -14.15 -21.74
N THR A 247 -26.51 -14.91 -22.08
CA THR A 247 -27.81 -14.74 -21.42
C THR A 247 -27.78 -15.35 -20.03
N VAL A 248 -27.93 -14.52 -19.02
CA VAL A 248 -27.86 -14.91 -17.61
C VAL A 248 -29.25 -15.27 -17.07
N ALA A 249 -30.27 -14.52 -17.47
CA ALA A 249 -31.65 -14.76 -17.12
C ALA A 249 -32.57 -14.30 -18.24
N ASN A 250 -33.73 -14.94 -18.37
CA ASN A 250 -34.77 -14.56 -19.34
C ASN A 250 -36.13 -14.83 -18.70
N THR A 251 -37.05 -13.88 -18.80
CA THR A 251 -38.40 -14.01 -18.27
C THR A 251 -39.40 -13.26 -19.12
N THR A 252 -40.67 -13.64 -19.01
CA THR A 252 -41.79 -12.92 -19.63
C THR A 252 -42.78 -12.51 -18.56
N ILE A 253 -43.04 -11.22 -18.45
CA ILE A 253 -43.99 -10.64 -17.49
C ILE A 253 -45.24 -10.21 -18.24
N ARG A 254 -46.37 -10.86 -17.97
CA ARG A 254 -47.68 -10.45 -18.50
C ARG A 254 -48.22 -9.25 -17.72
N LEU A 255 -48.66 -8.24 -18.45
CA LEU A 255 -49.27 -7.05 -17.86
C LEU A 255 -50.68 -7.37 -17.39
N LYS A 256 -50.91 -7.22 -16.08
CA LYS A 256 -52.26 -7.29 -15.48
C LYS A 256 -52.94 -5.93 -15.45
N ASN A 257 -52.16 -4.86 -15.31
CA ASN A 257 -52.60 -3.49 -15.29
C ASN A 257 -51.59 -2.61 -16.03
N ASN A 258 -52.05 -1.90 -17.05
CA ASN A 258 -51.20 -1.06 -17.90
C ASN A 258 -50.85 0.29 -17.26
N SER A 259 -51.34 0.58 -16.05
CA SER A 259 -51.04 1.82 -15.33
C SER A 259 -49.92 1.67 -14.27
N GLN A 260 -49.47 0.45 -14.00
CA GLN A 260 -48.47 0.18 -12.97
C GLN A 260 -47.11 -0.13 -13.59
N GLU A 261 -46.06 0.32 -12.91
CA GLU A 261 -44.68 0.02 -13.26
C GLU A 261 -44.39 -1.47 -13.05
N VAL A 262 -43.71 -2.07 -14.03
CA VAL A 262 -43.26 -3.46 -13.93
C VAL A 262 -41.88 -3.47 -13.28
N MET A 263 -41.77 -4.24 -12.21
CA MET A 263 -40.52 -4.45 -11.49
C MET A 263 -40.00 -5.86 -11.71
N TYR A 264 -38.73 -6.00 -12.07
CA TYR A 264 -38.06 -7.29 -12.15
C TYR A 264 -36.77 -7.26 -11.33
N GLU A 265 -36.73 -8.10 -10.30
CA GLU A 265 -35.59 -8.19 -9.38
C GLU A 265 -34.66 -9.34 -9.77
N THR A 266 -33.37 -9.06 -9.80
CA THR A 266 -32.30 -10.02 -10.08
C THR A 266 -31.30 -9.97 -8.92
N SER A 267 -30.95 -11.12 -8.34
CA SER A 267 -29.89 -11.18 -7.33
C SER A 267 -28.57 -10.65 -7.91
N MET A 268 -27.77 -9.91 -7.13
CA MET A 268 -26.44 -9.45 -7.52
C MET A 268 -25.64 -10.61 -8.11
N LEU A 269 -25.22 -10.44 -9.36
CA LEU A 269 -24.65 -11.53 -10.15
C LEU A 269 -23.24 -11.83 -9.62
N ARG A 270 -23.03 -13.07 -9.15
CA ARG A 270 -21.81 -13.48 -8.43
C ARG A 270 -20.53 -13.42 -9.28
N LYS A 271 -20.65 -13.33 -10.60
CA LYS A 271 -19.51 -13.16 -11.48
C LYS A 271 -19.29 -11.68 -11.71
N SER A 272 -18.04 -11.24 -11.61
CA SER A 272 -17.70 -9.90 -12.10
C SER A 272 -17.98 -9.81 -13.60
N GLY A 273 -18.43 -8.64 -14.05
CA GLY A 273 -18.75 -8.41 -15.46
C GLY A 273 -19.59 -7.17 -15.68
N SER A 274 -19.80 -6.85 -16.95
CA SER A 274 -20.68 -5.78 -17.40
C SER A 274 -22.03 -6.39 -17.77
N TYR A 275 -23.11 -5.94 -17.13
CA TYR A 275 -24.45 -6.51 -17.26
C TYR A 275 -25.45 -5.47 -17.76
N TYR A 276 -26.42 -5.89 -18.55
CA TYR A 276 -27.49 -5.03 -19.02
C TYR A 276 -28.78 -5.83 -19.25
N TYR A 277 -29.90 -5.11 -19.30
CA TYR A 277 -31.23 -5.66 -19.54
C TYR A 277 -31.66 -5.31 -20.96
N VAL A 278 -32.29 -6.27 -21.63
CA VAL A 278 -33.01 -6.08 -22.89
C VAL A 278 -34.48 -6.30 -22.61
N VAL A 279 -35.29 -5.27 -22.87
CA VAL A 279 -36.74 -5.33 -22.68
C VAL A 279 -37.43 -5.24 -24.03
N THR A 280 -38.09 -6.32 -24.43
CA THR A 280 -38.84 -6.44 -25.67
C THR A 280 -40.33 -6.38 -25.39
N VAL A 281 -41.03 -5.54 -26.15
CA VAL A 281 -42.48 -5.39 -26.06
C VAL A 281 -43.17 -6.57 -26.74
N LEU A 282 -44.21 -7.15 -26.13
CA LEU A 282 -45.05 -8.17 -26.73
C LEU A 282 -46.47 -7.63 -26.94
N HIS A 283 -46.92 -7.63 -28.19
CA HIS A 283 -48.22 -7.11 -28.61
C HIS A 283 -48.67 -7.81 -29.90
N ASP A 284 -49.98 -8.05 -30.05
CA ASP A 284 -50.54 -8.81 -31.19
C ASP A 284 -50.21 -8.17 -32.56
N ALA A 285 -50.14 -6.83 -32.62
CA ALA A 285 -49.76 -6.11 -33.83
C ALA A 285 -48.29 -6.32 -34.28
N CYS A 286 -47.48 -6.99 -33.46
CA CYS A 286 -46.08 -7.32 -33.77
C CYS A 286 -45.86 -8.76 -34.24
N ASP A 287 -46.93 -9.56 -34.36
CA ASP A 287 -46.86 -10.98 -34.76
C ASP A 287 -47.13 -11.22 -36.27
N SER A 288 -47.49 -10.18 -37.03
CA SER A 288 -47.66 -10.26 -38.49
C SER A 288 -46.34 -10.02 -39.24
N ASP A 289 -46.21 -10.61 -40.44
CA ASP A 289 -45.04 -10.66 -41.38
C ASP A 289 -44.25 -9.34 -41.63
N ALA A 290 -44.64 -8.21 -41.01
CA ALA A 290 -44.05 -6.89 -41.12
C ALA A 290 -42.99 -6.53 -40.05
N GLY A 291 -42.65 -7.42 -39.11
CA GLY A 291 -41.45 -7.29 -38.28
C GLY A 291 -41.68 -7.34 -36.76
N LYS A 292 -40.60 -7.65 -36.03
CA LYS A 292 -40.58 -7.79 -34.56
C LYS A 292 -40.81 -6.45 -33.87
N CYS A 293 -41.58 -6.46 -32.77
CA CYS A 293 -41.71 -5.33 -31.85
C CYS A 293 -40.34 -4.78 -31.44
N GLN A 294 -40.28 -3.46 -31.20
CA GLN A 294 -39.06 -2.80 -30.77
C GLN A 294 -38.64 -3.26 -29.36
N TYR A 295 -37.34 -3.17 -29.11
CA TYR A 295 -36.74 -3.42 -27.80
C TYR A 295 -35.94 -2.20 -27.33
N VAL A 296 -35.67 -2.15 -26.02
CA VAL A 296 -34.78 -1.18 -25.40
C VAL A 296 -33.69 -1.90 -24.63
N GLU A 297 -32.46 -1.39 -24.74
CA GLU A 297 -31.33 -1.79 -23.91
C GLU A 297 -31.18 -0.81 -22.74
N SER A 298 -31.00 -1.35 -21.54
CA SER A 298 -30.62 -0.55 -20.39
C SER A 298 -29.15 -0.10 -20.48
N PRO A 299 -28.74 0.87 -19.65
CA PRO A 299 -27.33 1.07 -19.36
C PRO A 299 -26.62 -0.22 -18.96
N ARG A 300 -25.34 -0.31 -19.33
CA ARG A 300 -24.44 -1.38 -18.87
C ARG A 300 -23.92 -1.05 -17.47
N ILE A 301 -24.06 -1.99 -16.55
CA ILE A 301 -23.63 -1.88 -15.16
C ILE A 301 -22.46 -2.82 -14.94
N ARG A 302 -21.32 -2.27 -14.52
CA ARG A 302 -20.15 -3.07 -14.15
C ARG A 302 -20.26 -3.50 -12.71
N ILE A 303 -20.36 -4.80 -12.49
CA ILE A 303 -20.27 -5.42 -11.17
C ILE A 303 -18.85 -5.93 -11.02
N SER A 304 -18.11 -5.39 -10.06
CA SER A 304 -16.79 -5.88 -9.66
C SER A 304 -16.90 -6.49 -8.28
N ASN A 305 -16.75 -7.82 -8.17
CA ASN A 305 -16.63 -8.50 -6.88
C ASN A 305 -15.20 -8.44 -6.31
N GLU A 306 -14.40 -7.48 -6.77
CA GLU A 306 -13.08 -7.23 -6.20
C GLU A 306 -13.18 -6.26 -5.03
N VAL A 307 -12.32 -6.52 -4.04
CA VAL A 307 -12.03 -5.66 -2.88
C VAL A 307 -12.87 -5.94 -1.62
N GLN A 308 -12.80 -7.16 -1.10
CA GLN A 308 -12.78 -7.38 0.36
C GLN A 308 -11.95 -8.62 0.73
N THR A 309 -12.03 -9.70 -0.05
CA THR A 309 -11.29 -10.94 0.24
C THR A 309 -9.77 -10.80 0.13
N LEU A 310 -9.26 -10.04 -0.85
CA LEU A 310 -7.82 -9.92 -1.08
C LEU A 310 -7.11 -9.14 0.04
N ASN A 311 -7.73 -8.05 0.53
CA ASN A 311 -7.19 -7.26 1.64
C ASN A 311 -7.25 -8.04 2.96
N ILE A 312 -8.31 -8.83 3.17
CA ILE A 312 -8.42 -9.73 4.33
C ILE A 312 -7.33 -10.82 4.27
N CYS A 313 -7.05 -11.40 3.10
CA CYS A 313 -5.97 -12.38 2.93
C CYS A 313 -4.58 -11.77 3.20
N ILE A 314 -4.29 -10.58 2.68
CA ILE A 314 -3.00 -9.91 2.91
C ILE A 314 -2.84 -9.53 4.39
N ALA A 315 -3.88 -8.98 5.02
CA ALA A 315 -3.89 -8.67 6.45
C ALA A 315 -3.72 -9.94 7.32
N SER A 316 -4.35 -11.05 6.93
CA SER A 316 -4.23 -12.33 7.62
C SER A 316 -2.82 -12.92 7.52
N ILE A 317 -2.20 -12.88 6.34
CA ILE A 317 -0.85 -13.43 6.13
C ILE A 317 0.18 -12.59 6.89
N THR A 318 0.06 -11.25 6.82
CA THR A 318 0.96 -10.36 7.56
C THR A 318 0.84 -10.54 9.07
N ALA A 319 -0.38 -10.66 9.60
CA ALA A 319 -0.60 -10.96 11.03
C ALA A 319 0.00 -12.32 11.43
N LEU A 320 -0.13 -13.34 10.58
CA LEU A 320 0.43 -14.67 10.84
C LEU A 320 1.97 -14.65 10.85
N ILE A 321 2.60 -13.89 9.96
CA ILE A 321 4.06 -13.69 9.94
C ILE A 321 4.53 -12.98 11.22
N VAL A 322 3.84 -11.91 11.64
CA VAL A 322 4.19 -11.19 12.87
C VAL A 322 4.00 -12.09 14.11
N ALA A 323 2.91 -12.85 14.17
CA ALA A 323 2.64 -13.76 15.28
C ALA A 323 3.67 -14.90 15.37
N THR A 324 4.10 -15.46 14.23
CA THR A 324 5.13 -16.51 14.19
C THR A 324 6.51 -15.98 14.57
N LEU A 325 6.89 -14.78 14.13
CA LEU A 325 8.13 -14.11 14.57
C LEU A 325 8.09 -13.79 16.07
N PHE A 326 6.95 -13.33 16.59
CA PHE A 326 6.79 -13.06 18.02
C PHE A 326 6.85 -14.36 18.85
N ALA A 327 6.20 -15.43 18.41
CA ALA A 327 6.29 -16.74 19.05
C ALA A 327 7.72 -17.29 19.02
N TYR A 328 8.43 -17.14 17.90
CA TYR A 328 9.84 -17.51 17.76
C TYR A 328 10.73 -16.70 18.72
N TYR A 329 10.51 -15.39 18.84
CA TYR A 329 11.20 -14.54 19.81
C TYR A 329 10.96 -14.98 21.26
N ILE A 330 9.72 -15.28 21.63
CA ILE A 330 9.37 -15.77 22.97
C ILE A 330 10.03 -17.14 23.23
N ALA A 331 9.98 -18.06 22.26
CA ALA A 331 10.63 -19.37 22.36
C ALA A 331 12.14 -19.23 22.57
N LEU A 332 12.82 -18.38 21.80
CA LEU A 332 14.24 -18.06 21.99
C LEU A 332 14.51 -17.48 23.38
N ARG A 333 13.63 -16.59 23.88
CA ARG A 333 13.75 -15.99 25.21
C ARG A 333 13.59 -17.03 26.33
N VAL A 334 12.67 -17.98 26.18
CA VAL A 334 12.45 -19.08 27.12
C VAL A 334 13.62 -20.06 27.09
N ILE A 335 14.09 -20.44 25.90
CA ILE A 335 15.26 -21.32 25.74
C ILE A 335 16.50 -20.67 26.38
N ARG A 336 16.75 -19.37 26.15
CA ARG A 336 17.85 -18.66 26.82
C ARG A 336 17.69 -18.62 28.34
N ARG A 337 16.47 -18.47 28.85
CA ARG A 337 16.20 -18.42 30.31
C ARG A 337 16.41 -19.75 31.01
N TYR A 338 16.12 -20.87 30.34
CA TYR A 338 16.21 -22.21 30.95
C TYR A 338 17.49 -22.98 30.59
N CYS A 339 18.12 -22.73 29.43
CA CYS A 339 19.36 -23.41 29.03
C CYS A 339 20.65 -22.64 29.40
N CYS A 340 20.59 -21.32 29.60
CA CYS A 340 21.76 -20.55 30.06
C CYS A 340 21.67 -20.33 31.58
N ARG A 341 22.41 -21.15 32.34
CA ARG A 341 22.47 -21.14 33.81
C ARG A 341 22.93 -19.81 34.43
N ASP A 342 23.47 -18.89 33.63
CA ASP A 342 24.05 -17.62 34.08
C ASP A 342 23.05 -16.46 34.19
N TYR A 343 21.81 -16.62 33.70
CA TYR A 343 20.79 -15.56 33.80
C TYR A 343 20.30 -15.32 35.24
N SER A 344 20.54 -16.25 36.19
CA SER A 344 20.21 -16.05 37.61
C SER A 344 21.33 -15.39 38.41
N LEU A 345 22.51 -15.17 37.83
CA LEU A 345 23.68 -14.60 38.50
C LEU A 345 24.02 -13.16 38.08
N ALA A 346 23.37 -12.63 37.03
CA ALA A 346 23.53 -11.24 36.61
C ALA A 346 22.65 -10.31 37.47
N PRO A 347 23.23 -9.38 38.27
CA PRO A 347 22.46 -8.35 38.95
C PRO A 347 21.95 -7.35 37.92
N GLY A 348 20.63 -7.26 37.76
CA GLY A 348 20.00 -6.45 36.73
C GLY A 348 19.80 -7.27 35.45
N LYS A 349 18.54 -7.41 35.02
CA LYS A 349 18.07 -8.23 33.89
C LYS A 349 18.54 -7.69 32.52
N GLU A 350 19.80 -7.34 32.39
CA GLU A 350 20.42 -6.81 31.18
C GLU A 350 21.29 -7.90 30.54
N ILE A 351 21.22 -7.95 29.22
CA ILE A 351 22.04 -8.86 28.42
C ILE A 351 23.50 -8.38 28.59
N PRO A 352 24.44 -9.22 29.05
CA PRO A 352 25.83 -8.80 29.14
C PRO A 352 26.33 -8.44 27.74
N ALA A 353 26.91 -7.24 27.62
CA ALA A 353 27.50 -6.77 26.37
C ALA A 353 28.56 -7.78 25.86
N PRO A 354 28.74 -7.91 24.54
CA PRO A 354 29.79 -8.78 23.99
C PRO A 354 31.15 -8.42 24.59
N PRO A 355 32.02 -9.41 24.86
CA PRO A 355 33.30 -9.17 25.51
C PRO A 355 34.20 -8.35 24.58
N LYS A 356 34.59 -7.17 25.05
CA LYS A 356 35.66 -6.37 24.43
C LYS A 356 37.00 -6.84 24.94
N VAL A 357 37.92 -7.17 24.04
CA VAL A 357 39.19 -7.80 24.34
C VAL A 357 40.33 -6.84 23.98
N LEU A 358 41.15 -6.46 24.95
CA LEU A 358 42.38 -5.71 24.71
C LEU A 358 43.56 -6.68 24.60
N VAL A 359 44.34 -6.59 23.52
CA VAL A 359 45.55 -7.37 23.30
C VAL A 359 46.78 -6.51 23.54
N ILE A 360 47.64 -6.97 24.45
CA ILE A 360 48.92 -6.36 24.81
C ILE A 360 50.02 -7.35 24.44
N TYR A 361 51.09 -6.87 23.81
CA TYR A 361 52.24 -7.69 23.48
C TYR A 361 53.49 -6.80 23.43
N SER A 362 54.67 -7.39 23.60
CA SER A 362 55.91 -6.64 23.44
C SER A 362 56.27 -6.54 21.95
N PRO A 363 56.49 -5.33 21.41
CA PRO A 363 56.90 -5.12 20.02
C PRO A 363 58.40 -5.41 19.79
N ALA A 364 59.11 -5.96 20.79
CA ALA A 364 60.55 -6.20 20.75
C ALA A 364 61.00 -7.15 19.63
N ASN A 365 60.09 -7.96 19.07
CA ASN A 365 60.38 -8.88 17.97
C ASN A 365 59.35 -8.70 16.83
N ARG A 366 59.86 -8.45 15.61
CA ARG A 366 59.02 -8.21 14.43
C ARG A 366 58.14 -9.41 14.05
N LEU A 367 58.72 -10.62 14.01
CA LEU A 367 57.97 -11.82 13.65
C LEU A 367 56.88 -12.13 14.69
N HIS A 368 57.15 -11.83 15.96
CA HIS A 368 56.15 -11.92 17.01
C HIS A 368 55.00 -10.93 16.79
N ALA A 369 55.28 -9.66 16.50
CA ALA A 369 54.27 -8.65 16.21
C ALA A 369 53.39 -9.03 14.99
N GLU A 370 54.01 -9.54 13.92
CA GLU A 370 53.28 -10.04 12.73
C GLU A 370 52.33 -11.21 13.10
N CYS A 371 52.77 -12.14 13.94
CA CYS A 371 51.92 -13.22 14.44
C CYS A 371 50.75 -12.70 15.29
N VAL A 372 50.97 -11.66 16.10
CA VAL A 372 49.90 -11.04 16.90
C VAL A 372 48.87 -10.38 15.99
N ALA A 373 49.29 -9.64 14.97
CA ALA A 373 48.37 -9.04 13.99
C ALA A 373 47.55 -10.11 13.24
N SER A 374 48.19 -11.22 12.84
CA SER A 374 47.53 -12.36 12.21
C SER A 374 46.52 -13.03 13.16
N PHE A 375 46.88 -13.21 14.44
CA PHE A 375 45.99 -13.72 15.49
C PHE A 375 44.74 -12.83 15.70
N VAL A 376 44.94 -11.52 15.82
CA VAL A 376 43.84 -10.55 15.97
C VAL A 376 42.92 -10.58 14.76
N THR A 377 43.48 -10.58 13.56
CA THR A 377 42.73 -10.64 12.30
C THR A 377 41.88 -11.90 12.22
N TYR A 378 42.46 -13.05 12.57
CA TYR A 378 41.78 -14.33 12.60
C TYR A 378 40.60 -14.32 13.57
N LEU A 379 40.81 -13.86 14.80
CA LEU A 379 39.75 -13.80 15.81
C LEU A 379 38.61 -12.84 15.43
N ARG A 380 38.93 -11.68 14.86
CA ARG A 380 37.93 -10.75 14.32
C ARG A 380 37.09 -11.39 13.22
N SER A 381 37.72 -12.06 12.26
CA SER A 381 37.00 -12.63 11.12
C SER A 381 36.21 -13.89 11.44
N GLU A 382 36.74 -14.78 12.28
CA GLU A 382 36.14 -16.10 12.48
C GLU A 382 35.18 -16.18 13.66
N TYR A 383 35.43 -15.36 14.69
CA TYR A 383 34.66 -15.33 15.93
C TYR A 383 33.93 -14.01 16.16
N GLY A 384 34.21 -12.97 15.38
CA GLY A 384 33.55 -11.66 15.51
C GLY A 384 33.87 -10.96 16.83
N PHE A 385 35.01 -11.29 17.46
CA PHE A 385 35.40 -10.62 18.71
C PHE A 385 35.77 -9.15 18.45
N GLU A 386 35.29 -8.27 19.33
CA GLU A 386 35.70 -6.87 19.35
C GLU A 386 37.06 -6.79 20.05
N ILE A 387 38.12 -6.97 19.28
CA ILE A 387 39.51 -6.93 19.74
C ILE A 387 40.06 -5.54 19.50
N MET A 388 40.83 -5.01 20.45
CA MET A 388 41.60 -3.77 20.35
C MET A 388 43.08 -4.11 20.50
N TYR A 389 43.93 -3.67 19.57
CA TYR A 389 45.38 -3.79 19.67
C TYR A 389 46.07 -2.56 19.05
N ASP A 390 47.36 -2.36 19.34
CA ASP A 390 48.10 -1.14 18.98
C ASP A 390 48.10 -0.82 17.46
N GLY A 391 47.95 -1.82 16.60
CA GLY A 391 47.79 -1.63 15.15
C GLY A 391 46.52 -0.88 14.75
N ASP A 392 45.55 -0.70 15.64
CA ASP A 392 44.34 0.08 15.38
C ASP A 392 44.53 1.58 15.61
N ILE A 393 45.62 2.02 16.27
CA ILE A 393 45.82 3.43 16.65
C ILE A 393 45.77 4.34 15.41
N SER A 394 46.40 3.94 14.30
CA SER A 394 46.39 4.71 13.05
C SER A 394 45.01 4.87 12.41
N ASN A 395 44.04 4.02 12.79
CA ASN A 395 42.67 4.06 12.28
C ASN A 395 41.73 4.88 13.17
N THR A 396 42.22 5.40 14.30
CA THR A 396 41.45 6.30 15.17
C THR A 396 41.48 7.73 14.66
N SER A 397 40.49 8.53 15.07
CA SER A 397 40.41 9.95 14.67
C SER A 397 41.53 10.82 15.25
N HIS A 398 42.10 10.45 16.40
CA HIS A 398 43.17 11.20 17.06
C HIS A 398 44.57 10.66 16.74
N ALA A 399 44.72 9.38 16.39
CA ALA A 399 46.00 8.70 16.18
C ALA A 399 47.00 8.82 17.37
N ASP A 400 46.51 9.24 18.54
CA ASP A 400 47.25 9.40 19.78
C ASP A 400 47.26 8.09 20.60
N PRO A 401 48.45 7.51 20.88
CA PRO A 401 48.57 6.26 21.62
C PRO A 401 48.12 6.32 23.08
N PHE A 402 48.27 7.47 23.73
CA PHE A 402 47.89 7.64 25.12
C PHE A 402 46.38 7.69 25.27
N ILE A 403 45.71 8.49 24.42
CA ILE A 403 44.25 8.57 24.39
C ILE A 403 43.66 7.20 24.02
N TRP A 404 44.22 6.54 22.99
CA TRP A 404 43.78 5.21 22.59
C TRP A 404 43.94 4.19 23.73
N ALA A 405 45.08 4.18 24.41
CA ALA A 405 45.36 3.24 25.49
C ALA A 405 44.36 3.41 26.65
N ASP A 406 44.03 4.65 27.05
CA ASP A 406 43.03 4.90 28.09
C ASP A 406 41.63 4.42 27.67
N GLU A 407 41.21 4.73 26.44
CA GLU A 407 39.91 4.30 25.91
C GLU A 407 39.80 2.78 25.81
N ALA A 408 40.80 2.15 25.20
CA ALA A 408 40.84 0.71 25.00
C ALA A 408 40.89 -0.02 26.35
N PHE A 409 41.70 0.47 27.30
CA PHE A 409 41.77 -0.09 28.65
C PHE A 409 40.45 0.06 29.39
N ARG A 410 39.79 1.22 29.32
CA ARG A 410 38.48 1.47 29.95
C ARG A 410 37.41 0.54 29.40
N LEU A 411 37.32 0.41 28.08
CA LEU A 411 36.31 -0.39 27.38
C LEU A 411 36.51 -1.90 27.51
N ALA A 412 37.75 -2.36 27.69
CA ALA A 412 38.06 -3.78 27.74
C ALA A 412 37.44 -4.49 28.95
N SER A 413 36.79 -5.61 28.68
CA SER A 413 36.34 -6.57 29.69
C SER A 413 37.39 -7.63 30.00
N HIS A 414 38.13 -8.04 28.96
CA HIS A 414 39.20 -9.03 29.00
C HIS A 414 40.49 -8.40 28.48
N ILE A 415 41.60 -8.74 29.10
CA ILE A 415 42.94 -8.29 28.70
C ILE A 415 43.79 -9.52 28.43
N ILE A 416 44.33 -9.62 27.23
CA ILE A 416 45.22 -10.69 26.79
C ILE A 416 46.62 -10.12 26.70
N TYR A 417 47.54 -10.60 27.53
CA TYR A 417 48.96 -10.39 27.35
C TYR A 417 49.57 -11.54 26.56
N ILE A 418 50.10 -11.26 25.37
CA ILE A 418 50.77 -12.25 24.53
C ILE A 418 52.27 -12.21 24.84
N VAL A 419 52.80 -13.35 25.28
CA VAL A 419 54.19 -13.45 25.72
C VAL A 419 55.11 -13.51 24.49
N GLY A 420 56.08 -12.61 24.43
CA GLY A 420 57.10 -12.59 23.38
C GLY A 420 58.19 -13.65 23.54
N PRO A 421 59.10 -13.78 22.56
CA PRO A 421 60.34 -14.52 22.72
C PRO A 421 61.30 -13.82 23.70
N ALA A 422 62.22 -14.57 24.31
CA ALA A 422 63.23 -14.06 25.23
C ALA A 422 64.15 -13.02 24.58
N GLU A 423 64.72 -12.10 25.38
CA GLU A 423 65.63 -11.07 24.85
C GLU A 423 66.87 -11.67 24.17
N GLU A 424 67.35 -12.81 24.65
CA GLU A 424 68.51 -13.54 24.10
C GLU A 424 68.24 -14.15 22.71
N THR A 425 66.98 -14.41 22.36
CA THR A 425 66.57 -14.91 21.04
C THR A 425 66.31 -13.78 20.03
N ASN A 426 66.37 -12.52 20.48
CA ASN A 426 66.25 -11.32 19.64
C ASN A 426 67.60 -10.86 19.06
N LEU A 427 68.29 -11.76 18.34
CA LEU A 427 69.56 -11.45 17.66
C LEU A 427 69.32 -10.89 16.26
N TYR A 428 69.43 -9.57 16.12
CA TYR A 428 69.38 -8.86 14.84
C TYR A 428 70.71 -9.02 14.08
N ASN A 429 70.74 -9.88 13.05
CA ASN A 429 71.94 -10.05 12.20
C ASN A 429 71.98 -9.11 10.98
N SER A 430 70.95 -8.30 10.74
CA SER A 430 70.89 -7.38 9.59
C SER A 430 70.36 -5.99 9.98
N ILE A 431 70.91 -4.95 9.36
CA ILE A 431 70.41 -3.56 9.43
C ILE A 431 68.96 -3.41 8.91
N TYR A 432 68.45 -4.41 8.18
CA TYR A 432 67.05 -4.51 7.71
C TYR A 432 66.14 -5.28 8.67
N ASP A 433 66.70 -5.95 9.68
CA ASP A 433 65.93 -6.71 10.68
C ASP A 433 65.55 -5.84 11.89
N LYS A 434 65.92 -4.56 11.94
CA LYS A 434 65.55 -3.64 13.03
C LYS A 434 64.07 -3.82 13.41
N PRO A 435 63.73 -3.74 14.72
CA PRO A 435 62.34 -3.87 15.17
C PRO A 435 61.48 -2.96 14.31
N ILE A 436 60.28 -3.42 13.94
CA ILE A 436 59.27 -2.49 13.42
C ILE A 436 59.20 -1.43 14.51
N ILE A 437 59.71 -0.23 14.21
CA ILE A 437 59.39 0.93 15.00
C ILE A 437 57.90 1.06 14.73
N SER A 438 57.06 0.40 15.55
CA SER A 438 55.68 0.79 15.69
C SER A 438 55.75 2.31 15.85
N ALA A 439 54.98 3.03 15.04
CA ALA A 439 54.93 4.50 15.12
C ALA A 439 54.67 4.97 16.56
N HIS A 440 54.17 4.05 17.40
CA HIS A 440 53.79 4.23 18.79
C HIS A 440 54.66 3.31 19.67
N ARG A 441 55.84 3.80 20.07
CA ARG A 441 56.73 3.08 21.01
C ARG A 441 56.11 3.03 22.41
N ASN A 442 56.37 1.94 23.14
CA ASN A 442 56.07 1.77 24.58
C ASN A 442 54.58 1.74 24.96
N VAL A 443 53.67 1.46 24.02
CA VAL A 443 52.24 1.30 24.31
C VAL A 443 51.99 0.11 25.25
N ASP A 444 52.77 -0.95 25.11
CA ASP A 444 52.80 -2.11 25.98
C ASP A 444 53.16 -1.74 27.43
N ILE A 445 54.21 -0.93 27.62
CA ILE A 445 54.63 -0.45 28.94
C ILE A 445 53.53 0.43 29.57
N LEU A 446 52.91 1.31 28.78
CA LEU A 446 51.79 2.15 29.22
C LEU A 446 50.62 1.29 29.70
N LEU A 447 50.18 0.32 28.91
CA LEU A 447 49.06 -0.56 29.26
C LEU A 447 49.37 -1.46 30.47
N LEU A 448 50.61 -1.97 30.58
CA LEU A 448 51.04 -2.71 31.78
C LEU A 448 51.01 -1.82 33.03
N SER A 449 51.43 -0.55 32.93
CA SER A 449 51.31 0.40 34.03
C SER A 449 49.86 0.65 34.45
N MET A 450 48.92 0.69 33.49
CA MET A 450 47.49 0.80 33.75
C MET A 450 46.94 -0.45 34.45
N ILE A 451 47.36 -1.66 34.05
CA ILE A 451 47.01 -2.91 34.75
C ILE A 451 47.48 -2.85 36.20
N LYS A 452 48.73 -2.44 36.43
CA LYS A 452 49.32 -2.34 37.76
C LYS A 452 48.52 -1.39 38.66
N ALA A 453 48.13 -0.23 38.14
CA ALA A 453 47.29 0.73 38.86
C ALA A 453 45.88 0.17 39.14
N HIS A 454 45.30 -0.53 38.17
CA HIS A 454 43.91 -1.01 38.24
C HIS A 454 43.70 -2.20 39.19
N ARG A 455 44.75 -2.96 39.53
CA ARG A 455 44.65 -4.09 40.48
C ARG A 455 44.15 -3.71 41.89
N THR A 456 44.17 -2.42 42.23
CA THR A 456 43.63 -1.90 43.50
C THR A 456 42.16 -1.45 43.42
N SER A 457 41.56 -1.50 42.23
CA SER A 457 40.18 -1.04 41.96
C SER A 457 39.12 -2.11 42.24
N ARG A 458 37.87 -1.68 42.48
CA ARG A 458 36.69 -2.54 42.72
C ARG A 458 36.13 -3.19 41.44
N CYS A 459 36.50 -2.71 40.25
CA CYS A 459 36.08 -3.29 38.98
C CYS A 459 37.11 -4.34 38.51
N HIS A 460 36.72 -5.60 38.46
CA HIS A 460 37.60 -6.67 38.00
C HIS A 460 37.55 -6.80 36.48
N LYS A 461 38.71 -6.65 35.81
CA LYS A 461 38.93 -7.04 34.41
C LYS A 461 39.59 -8.41 34.38
N ASP A 462 39.19 -9.27 33.44
CA ASP A 462 39.75 -10.62 33.31
C ASP A 462 41.08 -10.57 32.56
N ILE A 463 42.19 -10.75 33.26
CA ILE A 463 43.53 -10.72 32.67
C ILE A 463 44.01 -12.15 32.42
N ILE A 464 44.61 -12.40 31.24
CA ILE A 464 45.17 -13.69 30.87
C ILE A 464 46.50 -13.52 30.12
N ASN A 465 47.37 -14.51 30.25
CA ASN A 465 48.63 -14.63 29.52
C ASN A 465 48.52 -15.72 28.46
N VAL A 466 48.92 -15.42 27.23
CA VAL A 466 48.88 -16.37 26.10
C VAL A 466 50.28 -16.58 25.56
N PHE A 467 50.69 -17.84 25.48
CA PHE A 467 51.95 -18.26 24.87
C PHE A 467 51.68 -18.74 23.44
N PHE A 468 52.42 -18.18 22.49
CA PHE A 468 52.52 -18.72 21.14
C PHE A 468 53.57 -19.84 21.12
N GLU A 469 53.67 -20.58 20.01
CA GLU A 469 54.61 -21.71 19.93
C GLU A 469 56.08 -21.30 20.03
N HIS A 470 56.40 -20.05 19.69
CA HIS A 470 57.74 -19.45 19.75
C HIS A 470 57.96 -18.59 21.00
N SER A 471 57.03 -18.58 21.94
CA SER A 471 57.14 -17.78 23.17
C SER A 471 57.96 -18.50 24.23
N ASP A 472 59.14 -17.98 24.54
CA ASP A 472 60.03 -18.43 25.64
C ASP A 472 60.43 -17.29 26.59
N GLY A 473 59.87 -16.09 26.40
CA GLY A 473 60.10 -14.93 27.25
C GLY A 473 59.44 -15.02 28.63
N GLN A 474 59.82 -14.10 29.52
CA GLN A 474 59.24 -14.00 30.85
C GLN A 474 57.90 -13.26 30.84
N ILE A 475 56.96 -13.72 31.68
CA ILE A 475 55.70 -13.01 31.93
C ILE A 475 56.01 -11.76 32.80
N PRO A 476 55.48 -10.57 32.44
CA PRO A 476 55.70 -9.36 33.21
C PRO A 476 55.12 -9.48 34.62
N LEU A 477 55.66 -8.72 35.56
CA LEU A 477 55.27 -8.76 36.97
C LEU A 477 53.78 -8.42 37.15
N GLU A 478 53.28 -7.52 36.31
CA GLU A 478 51.92 -7.02 36.29
C GLU A 478 50.89 -8.11 35.99
N THR A 479 51.25 -9.17 35.26
CA THR A 479 50.33 -10.26 34.88
C THR A 479 50.78 -11.64 35.35
N ARG A 480 51.89 -11.75 36.10
CA ARG A 480 52.51 -13.03 36.52
C ARG A 480 51.57 -14.00 37.25
N HIS A 481 50.61 -13.49 38.00
CA HIS A 481 49.65 -14.29 38.78
C HIS A 481 48.34 -14.61 38.05
N ASP A 482 48.19 -14.12 36.81
CA ASP A 482 46.99 -14.31 36.01
C ASP A 482 47.04 -15.63 35.21
N ARG A 483 45.88 -16.07 34.70
CA ARG A 483 45.74 -17.38 34.05
C ARG A 483 46.63 -17.48 32.81
N VAL A 484 47.17 -18.66 32.55
CA VAL A 484 48.06 -18.93 31.41
C VAL A 484 47.39 -19.89 30.43
N PHE A 485 47.46 -19.59 29.14
CA PHE A 485 47.01 -20.44 28.05
C PHE A 485 48.13 -20.66 27.03
N PHE A 486 48.32 -21.89 26.58
CA PHE A 486 49.19 -22.20 25.44
C PHE A 486 48.34 -22.25 24.17
N LEU A 487 48.52 -21.31 23.25
CA LEU A 487 47.57 -21.01 22.18
C LEU A 487 47.02 -22.24 21.44
N LEU A 488 47.89 -23.08 20.87
CA LEU A 488 47.44 -24.24 20.09
C LEU A 488 46.95 -25.41 20.96
N LYS A 489 47.55 -25.61 22.14
CA LYS A 489 47.20 -26.72 23.06
C LYS A 489 45.88 -26.46 23.79
N ASP A 490 45.70 -25.22 24.23
CA ASP A 490 44.54 -24.75 25.00
C ASP A 490 43.57 -23.94 24.14
N TRP A 491 43.64 -24.05 22.80
CA TRP A 491 42.81 -23.27 21.87
C TRP A 491 41.34 -23.26 22.26
N GLN A 492 40.77 -24.45 22.47
CA GLN A 492 39.35 -24.58 22.83
C GLN A 492 39.03 -23.97 24.19
N LYS A 493 39.97 -24.04 25.15
CA LYS A 493 39.81 -23.45 26.48
C LYS A 493 39.93 -21.92 26.43
N LEU A 494 40.84 -21.39 25.61
CA LEU A 494 41.00 -19.96 25.40
C LEU A 494 39.73 -19.37 24.75
N ILE A 495 39.23 -20.00 23.69
CA ILE A 495 38.01 -19.54 23.01
C ILE A 495 36.79 -19.67 23.90
N SER A 496 36.63 -20.75 24.67
CA SER A 496 35.52 -20.87 25.60
C SER A 496 35.60 -19.83 26.72
N TYR A 497 36.81 -19.51 27.19
CA TYR A 497 37.05 -18.47 28.18
C TYR A 497 36.67 -17.09 27.66
N LEU A 498 37.11 -16.73 26.45
CA LEU A 498 36.82 -15.43 25.84
C LEU A 498 35.37 -15.28 25.39
N SER A 499 34.74 -16.35 24.91
CA SER A 499 33.38 -16.27 24.36
C SER A 499 32.27 -16.46 25.37
N ARG A 500 32.57 -17.00 26.56
CA ARG A 500 31.64 -17.39 27.65
C ARG A 500 30.25 -17.86 27.17
N ASN A 501 30.10 -18.52 25.99
CA ASN A 501 28.87 -19.10 25.40
C ASN A 501 28.94 -19.41 23.88
N LEU A 502 30.08 -19.28 23.18
CA LEU A 502 30.20 -19.78 21.80
C LEU A 502 30.76 -21.20 21.79
N LEU A 503 30.10 -22.11 21.08
CA LEU A 503 30.65 -23.44 20.79
C LEU A 503 31.92 -23.26 19.94
N PRO A 504 33.09 -23.77 20.38
CA PRO A 504 34.31 -23.66 19.60
C PRO A 504 34.09 -24.29 18.21
N LYS A 505 34.30 -23.53 17.13
CA LYS A 505 34.35 -24.10 15.78
C LYS A 505 35.48 -25.14 15.77
N LYS A 506 35.17 -26.35 15.29
CA LYS A 506 35.95 -27.54 15.68
C LYS A 506 37.44 -27.55 15.25
N GLN A 507 37.94 -26.75 14.30
CA GLN A 507 39.36 -26.76 13.93
C GLN A 507 39.83 -25.43 13.29
N ILE A 508 40.94 -24.84 13.76
CA ILE A 508 41.56 -23.61 13.19
C ILE A 508 41.83 -23.78 11.68
N MET A 509 42.30 -24.96 11.29
CA MET A 509 42.75 -25.31 9.93
C MET A 509 41.64 -25.38 8.85
N ARG A 510 40.36 -25.25 9.22
CA ARG A 510 39.25 -25.32 8.25
C ARG A 510 39.10 -24.06 7.40
N THR A 511 39.60 -22.94 7.88
CA THR A 511 39.42 -21.63 7.25
C THR A 511 40.72 -21.20 6.60
N GLU A 512 40.64 -20.52 5.45
CA GLU A 512 41.84 -20.03 4.74
C GLU A 512 42.68 -19.12 5.65
N LYS A 513 42.03 -18.19 6.37
CA LYS A 513 42.68 -17.33 7.36
C LYS A 513 43.30 -18.10 8.53
N GLY A 514 42.65 -19.17 8.98
CA GLY A 514 43.21 -20.04 10.01
C GLY A 514 44.43 -20.82 9.55
N LYS A 515 44.49 -21.23 8.28
CA LYS A 515 45.69 -21.82 7.68
C LYS A 515 46.81 -20.80 7.60
N CYS A 516 46.54 -19.60 7.08
CA CYS A 516 47.54 -18.51 7.04
C CYS A 516 48.10 -18.20 8.43
N PHE A 517 47.24 -18.12 9.45
CA PHE A 517 47.67 -17.89 10.83
C PHE A 517 48.60 -19.00 11.37
N ILE A 518 48.29 -20.27 11.11
CA ILE A 518 49.14 -21.40 11.52
C ILE A 518 50.46 -21.41 10.73
N GLU A 519 50.43 -21.03 9.46
CA GLU A 519 51.63 -20.87 8.63
C GLU A 519 52.54 -19.76 9.17
N ASP A 520 51.98 -18.61 9.55
CA ASP A 520 52.71 -17.50 10.19
C ASP A 520 53.36 -17.94 11.51
N LEU A 521 52.61 -18.63 12.38
CA LEU A 521 53.14 -19.18 13.64
C LEU A 521 54.27 -20.20 13.39
N THR A 522 54.08 -21.09 12.42
CA THR A 522 55.08 -22.12 12.07
C THR A 522 56.34 -21.47 11.49
N ARG A 523 56.18 -20.43 10.66
CA ARG A 523 57.27 -19.64 10.09
C ARG A 523 58.05 -18.92 11.19
N ALA A 524 57.36 -18.24 12.09
CA ALA A 524 57.99 -17.54 13.21
C ALA A 524 58.74 -18.52 14.12
N LYS A 525 58.13 -19.65 14.47
CA LYS A 525 58.78 -20.71 15.24
C LYS A 525 60.05 -21.24 14.58
N LYS A 526 60.02 -21.53 13.27
CA LYS A 526 61.22 -21.93 12.53
C LYS A 526 62.28 -20.85 12.65
N LEU A 527 62.02 -19.64 12.17
CA LEU A 527 63.02 -18.57 12.12
C LEU A 527 63.59 -18.18 13.49
N LEU A 528 62.79 -18.26 14.56
CA LEU A 528 63.23 -17.96 15.93
C LEU A 528 63.88 -19.16 16.64
N SER A 529 63.71 -20.38 16.14
CA SER A 529 64.36 -21.59 16.67
C SER A 529 65.63 -22.02 15.92
N THR A 530 65.86 -21.52 14.69
CA THR A 530 67.01 -21.88 13.84
C THR A 530 68.32 -21.22 14.26
N LYS A 531 68.75 -21.47 15.50
CA LYS A 531 70.17 -21.49 15.89
C LYS A 531 70.47 -22.69 16.81
N ARG A 532 69.98 -23.87 16.43
CA ARG A 532 70.58 -25.14 16.88
C ARG A 532 71.34 -25.90 15.80
N ASP A 533 71.14 -25.64 14.50
CA ASP A 533 72.00 -26.17 13.44
C ASP A 533 71.96 -25.24 12.21
N ASP A 534 73.14 -24.95 11.65
CA ASP A 534 73.38 -24.11 10.47
C ASP A 534 72.77 -24.72 9.19
N VAL A 535 72.06 -23.93 8.37
CA VAL A 535 72.03 -24.10 6.90
C VAL A 535 71.67 -22.77 6.19
N VAL A 536 72.45 -22.47 5.16
CA VAL A 536 72.37 -21.38 4.17
C VAL A 536 71.01 -21.32 3.43
N ILE A 537 70.36 -20.15 3.40
CA ILE A 537 69.18 -19.90 2.54
C ILE A 537 69.64 -19.40 1.18
N LYS A 538 69.41 -20.21 0.14
CA LYS A 538 69.47 -19.81 -1.27
C LYS A 538 68.11 -19.16 -1.62
N CYS A 539 68.09 -17.87 -1.91
CA CYS A 539 66.88 -17.18 -2.37
C CYS A 539 66.60 -17.54 -3.84
N GLU A 540 65.51 -18.27 -4.11
CA GLU A 540 64.92 -18.29 -5.45
C GLU A 540 63.91 -17.14 -5.58
N LYS A 541 64.24 -16.23 -6.51
CA LYS A 541 63.34 -15.26 -7.11
C LYS A 541 62.16 -16.00 -7.75
N ASN A 542 60.95 -15.63 -7.36
CA ASN A 542 59.88 -15.19 -8.26
C ASN A 542 58.56 -15.23 -7.49
N TRP A 543 57.88 -14.08 -7.37
CA TRP A 543 56.55 -13.92 -7.96
C TRP A 543 56.22 -12.42 -8.02
N ASN A 544 55.82 -12.03 -9.22
CA ASN A 544 55.70 -10.66 -9.67
C ASN A 544 54.56 -9.93 -8.99
N GLU A 545 54.86 -8.67 -8.71
CA GLU A 545 53.94 -7.56 -8.58
C GLU A 545 52.79 -7.63 -9.60
N LYS A 546 51.57 -7.41 -9.11
CA LYS A 546 50.57 -6.66 -9.87
C LYS A 546 50.09 -5.50 -9.03
N LYS A 547 50.66 -4.33 -9.32
CA LYS A 547 50.05 -3.03 -9.09
C LYS A 547 48.64 -3.03 -9.70
N VAL A 548 47.66 -2.62 -8.92
CA VAL A 548 46.46 -1.96 -9.44
C VAL A 548 46.48 -0.56 -8.85
N LEU A 549 46.60 0.41 -9.76
CA LEU A 549 46.46 1.84 -9.52
C LEU A 549 45.03 2.14 -9.05
N LEU A 550 44.92 2.85 -7.94
CA LEU A 550 44.13 4.08 -7.80
C LEU A 550 44.82 4.98 -6.78
#